data_AF-A0A1Q3BBW4-F1
#
_entry.id   AF-A0A1Q3BBW4-F1
#
_cell.length_a   1.000
_cell.length_b   1.000
_cell.length_c   1.000
_cell.angle_alpha   90.00
_cell.angle_beta   90.00
_cell.angle_gamma   90.00
#
_symmetry.space_group_name_H-M   'P 1'
#
loop_
_entity.id
_entity.type
_entity.pdbx_description
1 polymer ?
#
loop_
_entity_poly.entity_id
_entity_poly.type
_entity_poly.pdbx_seq_one_letter_code
_entity_poly.pdbx_strand_id
1 'polypeptide(L)'
;QASYQSGTIYELNIDGMNEYHIIDKLEEMTMVNNAYKIKNTSNKVVANLLIVGFTRQLKTWWDNVLTVQQQTEILYSIQTDEIGEPILDLNNEPIEDSVATLIYNITKYFIGDPTYSKDRAADQLSNLRYKKLQDFRWYKEWKEKFITGLPTLFAEKIKKKYR
;
A
#
# COMPACT_ATOMS: atom_id res chain seq x y z
N GLN A 1 13.38 -13.41 9.70
CA GLN A 1 12.38 -12.89 10.64
C GLN A 1 13.00 -11.67 11.33
N ALA A 2 12.53 -10.46 10.99
CA ALA A 2 13.02 -9.24 11.63
C ALA A 2 12.45 -9.16 13.05
N SER A 3 13.31 -8.95 14.05
CA SER A 3 12.90 -8.76 15.45
C SER A 3 12.70 -7.27 15.70
N TYR A 4 11.44 -6.84 15.87
CA TYR A 4 11.13 -5.47 16.24
C TYR A 4 11.26 -5.32 17.76
N GLN A 5 12.37 -4.72 18.20
CA GLN A 5 12.58 -4.36 19.59
C GLN A 5 11.81 -3.09 19.93
N SER A 6 11.13 -3.09 21.08
CA SER A 6 10.41 -1.93 21.59
C SER A 6 11.41 -0.99 22.28
N GLY A 7 11.41 0.28 21.89
CA GLY A 7 12.38 1.31 22.30
C GLY A 7 13.28 1.84 21.17
N THR A 8 13.35 1.16 20.03
CA THR A 8 14.11 1.63 18.86
C THR A 8 13.21 2.46 17.95
N ILE A 9 13.64 3.68 17.61
CA ILE A 9 12.98 4.51 16.59
C ILE A 9 13.36 3.92 15.23
N TYR A 10 12.39 3.38 14.50
CA TYR A 10 12.60 2.88 13.14
C TYR A 10 12.39 4.02 12.15
N GLU A 11 13.35 4.24 11.27
CA GLU A 11 13.20 5.19 10.16
C GLU A 11 12.14 4.66 9.18
N LEU A 12 11.13 5.48 8.92
CA LEU A 12 10.04 5.19 7.99
C LEU A 12 10.14 6.17 6.82
N ASN A 13 10.45 5.62 5.65
CA ASN A 13 10.61 6.34 4.40
C ASN A 13 9.97 5.53 3.27
N ILE A 14 9.32 6.23 2.33
CA ILE A 14 8.66 5.63 1.15
C ILE A 14 9.21 6.18 -0.17
N ASP A 15 10.28 6.96 -0.14
CA ASP A 15 10.87 7.54 -1.34
C ASP A 15 11.33 6.47 -2.34
N GLY A 16 10.93 6.65 -3.60
CA GLY A 16 11.27 5.73 -4.68
C GLY A 16 10.58 4.37 -4.60
N MET A 17 9.65 4.18 -3.66
CA MET A 17 8.85 2.96 -3.55
C MET A 17 7.68 2.97 -4.53
N ASN A 18 7.33 1.78 -5.04
CA ASN A 18 6.08 1.58 -5.78
C ASN A 18 4.94 1.21 -4.81
N GLU A 19 3.70 1.14 -5.29
CA GLU A 19 2.53 0.86 -4.43
C GLU A 19 2.71 -0.42 -3.58
N TYR A 20 3.24 -1.49 -4.17
CA TYR A 20 3.50 -2.75 -3.47
C TYR A 20 4.51 -2.58 -2.32
N HIS A 21 5.65 -1.93 -2.57
CA HIS A 21 6.65 -1.69 -1.52
C HIS A 21 6.15 -0.74 -0.43
N ILE A 22 5.26 0.20 -0.76
CA ILE A 22 4.61 1.05 0.25
C ILE A 22 3.69 0.20 1.13
N ILE A 23 2.92 -0.73 0.55
CA ILE A 23 2.07 -1.66 1.32
C ILE A 23 2.93 -2.51 2.26
N ASP A 24 4.00 -3.13 1.78
CA ASP A 24 4.92 -3.91 2.61
C ASP A 24 5.47 -3.07 3.79
N LYS A 25 5.82 -1.80 3.54
CA LYS A 25 6.28 -0.87 4.59
C LYS A 25 5.18 -0.55 5.62
N LEU A 26 3.93 -0.45 5.19
CA LEU A 26 2.78 -0.23 6.09
C LEU A 26 2.43 -1.49 6.90
N GLU A 27 2.64 -2.68 6.35
CA GLU A 27 2.55 -3.94 7.09
C GLU A 27 3.62 -4.00 8.20
N GLU A 28 4.83 -3.48 7.97
CA GLU A 28 5.83 -3.34 9.03
C GLU A 28 5.33 -2.46 10.20
N MET A 29 4.65 -1.34 9.91
CA MET A 29 4.05 -0.49 10.95
C MET A 29 2.97 -1.25 11.75
N THR A 30 2.20 -2.12 11.09
CA THR A 30 1.22 -3.00 11.74
C THR A 30 1.90 -4.02 12.66
N MET A 31 3.01 -4.61 12.23
CA MET A 31 3.80 -5.51 13.07
C MET A 31 4.36 -4.82 14.31
N VAL A 32 4.86 -3.58 14.16
CA VAL A 32 5.30 -2.74 15.28
C VAL A 32 4.15 -2.53 16.26
N ASN A 33 2.96 -2.17 15.77
CA ASN A 33 1.78 -2.00 16.62
C ASN A 33 1.45 -3.24 17.46
N ASN A 34 1.42 -4.40 16.81
CA ASN A 34 1.11 -5.67 17.49
C ASN A 34 2.15 -6.01 18.56
N ALA A 35 3.43 -5.71 18.31
CA ALA A 35 4.50 -5.91 19.29
C ALA A 35 4.33 -5.02 20.54
N TYR A 36 3.84 -3.78 20.38
CA TYR A 36 3.57 -2.88 21.49
C TYR A 36 2.23 -3.16 22.20
N LYS A 37 1.22 -3.69 21.48
CA LYS A 37 -0.02 -4.19 22.09
C LYS A 37 0.24 -5.30 23.11
N ILE A 38 1.19 -6.20 22.84
CA ILE A 38 1.61 -7.24 23.80
C ILE A 38 2.16 -6.62 25.11
N LYS A 39 2.71 -5.41 25.05
CA LYS A 39 3.25 -4.68 26.20
C LYS A 39 2.23 -3.74 26.86
N ASN A 40 0.94 -3.86 26.52
CA ASN A 40 -0.15 -3.01 27.01
C ASN A 40 0.12 -1.50 26.82
N THR A 41 0.79 -1.15 25.71
CA THR A 41 1.06 0.25 25.35
C THR A 41 -0.14 0.83 24.59
N SER A 42 -0.57 2.05 24.93
CA SER A 42 -1.65 2.76 24.22
C SER A 42 -1.31 2.91 22.72
N ASN A 43 -2.30 2.70 21.85
CA ASN A 43 -2.15 2.84 20.41
C ASN A 43 -1.69 4.25 20.07
N LYS A 44 -2.17 5.28 20.79
CA LYS A 44 -1.73 6.66 20.60
C LYS A 44 -0.24 6.83 20.85
N VAL A 45 0.32 6.17 21.86
CA VAL A 45 1.77 6.21 22.12
C VAL A 45 2.53 5.57 20.97
N VAL A 46 2.07 4.43 20.47
CA VAL A 46 2.65 3.75 19.31
C VAL A 46 2.59 4.62 18.05
N ALA A 47 1.44 5.24 17.78
CA ALA A 47 1.28 6.15 16.65
C ALA A 47 2.28 7.30 16.71
N ASN A 48 2.46 7.92 17.87
CA ASN A 48 3.48 8.97 18.06
C ASN A 48 4.91 8.45 17.83
N LEU A 49 5.23 7.23 18.28
CA LEU A 49 6.54 6.62 18.01
C LEU A 49 6.78 6.39 16.52
N LEU A 50 5.76 5.94 15.78
CA LEU A 50 5.82 5.80 14.33
C LEU A 50 6.04 7.15 13.64
N ILE A 51 5.29 8.19 14.05
CA ILE A 51 5.40 9.55 13.50
C ILE A 51 6.80 10.12 13.72
N VAL A 52 7.41 9.89 14.89
CA VAL A 52 8.81 10.30 15.15
C VAL A 52 9.78 9.63 14.17
N GLY A 53 9.47 8.42 13.71
CA GLY A 53 10.23 7.71 12.69
C GLY A 53 10.03 8.23 11.27
N PHE A 54 9.03 9.08 11.00
CA PHE A 54 8.75 9.57 9.65
C PHE A 54 9.87 10.45 9.13
N THR A 55 10.26 10.16 7.89
CA THR A 55 11.23 10.97 7.14
C THR A 55 10.70 11.30 5.75
N ARG A 56 11.28 12.34 5.16
CA ARG A 56 11.05 12.74 3.76
C ARG A 56 9.57 12.85 3.40
N GLN A 57 9.08 12.11 2.40
CA GLN A 57 7.67 12.22 1.96
C GLN A 57 6.65 11.98 3.08
N LEU A 58 6.88 11.00 3.96
CA LEU A 58 5.98 10.76 5.09
C LEU A 58 5.99 11.95 6.06
N LYS A 59 7.17 12.51 6.33
CA LYS A 59 7.32 13.68 7.21
C LYS A 59 6.68 14.92 6.60
N THR A 60 6.93 15.19 5.33
CA THR A 60 6.33 16.31 4.60
C THR A 60 4.81 16.20 4.56
N TRP A 61 4.28 15.00 4.34
CA TRP A 61 2.84 14.76 4.40
C TRP A 61 2.27 15.05 5.79
N TRP A 62 2.90 14.51 6.84
CA TRP A 62 2.44 14.73 8.20
C TRP A 62 2.50 16.21 8.61
N ASP A 63 3.66 16.86 8.44
CA ASP A 63 3.91 18.21 8.95
C ASP A 63 3.26 19.32 8.12
N ASN A 64 3.20 19.15 6.79
CA ASN A 64 2.85 20.24 5.87
C ASN A 64 1.53 20.03 5.12
N VAL A 65 1.05 18.78 4.98
CA VAL A 65 -0.19 18.50 4.25
C VAL A 65 -1.38 18.36 5.19
N LEU A 66 -1.20 17.67 6.33
CA LEU A 66 -2.26 17.54 7.32
C LEU A 66 -2.40 18.80 8.16
N THR A 67 -3.64 19.20 8.42
CA THR A 67 -3.94 20.22 9.43
C THR A 67 -3.77 19.64 10.84
N VAL A 68 -3.56 20.51 11.82
CA VAL A 68 -3.50 20.12 13.25
C VAL A 68 -4.77 19.38 13.68
N GLN A 69 -5.92 19.77 13.12
CA GLN A 69 -7.20 19.11 13.36
C GLN A 69 -7.18 17.66 12.85
N GLN A 70 -6.77 17.43 11.60
CA GLN A 70 -6.67 16.09 11.03
C GLN A 70 -5.64 15.21 11.76
N GLN A 71 -4.50 15.78 12.16
CA GLN A 71 -3.52 15.06 12.98
C GLN A 71 -4.12 14.64 14.32
N THR A 72 -4.93 15.50 14.94
CA THR A 72 -5.64 15.19 16.19
C THR A 72 -6.68 14.10 15.97
N GLU A 73 -7.49 14.18 14.92
CA GLU A 73 -8.47 13.16 14.57
C GLU A 73 -7.82 11.78 14.35
N ILE A 74 -6.64 11.74 13.70
CA ILE A 74 -5.88 10.50 13.52
C ILE A 74 -5.35 9.97 14.86
N LEU A 75 -4.79 10.83 15.72
CA LEU A 75 -4.17 10.41 16.98
C LEU A 75 -5.18 9.97 18.06
N TYR A 76 -6.41 10.49 18.00
CA TYR A 76 -7.48 10.21 18.95
C TYR A 76 -8.60 9.35 18.33
N SER A 77 -8.33 8.70 17.20
CA SER A 77 -9.32 7.85 16.58
C SER A 77 -9.64 6.62 17.44
N ILE A 78 -10.88 6.17 17.32
CA ILE A 78 -11.45 5.03 18.02
C ILE A 78 -12.08 4.08 17.00
N GLN A 79 -12.22 2.82 17.37
CA GLN A 79 -12.92 1.85 16.55
C GLN A 79 -14.42 2.15 16.56
N THR A 80 -15.04 2.11 15.40
CA THR A 80 -16.49 2.26 15.24
C THR A 80 -17.08 1.05 14.52
N ASP A 81 -18.33 0.74 14.81
CA ASP A 81 -19.07 -0.28 14.09
C ASP A 81 -19.53 0.20 12.70
N GLU A 82 -20.31 -0.64 12.00
CA GLU A 82 -20.84 -0.35 10.66
C GLU A 82 -21.78 0.86 10.61
N ILE A 83 -22.32 1.29 11.74
CA ILE A 83 -23.28 2.38 11.88
C ILE A 83 -22.57 3.66 12.37
N GLY A 84 -21.29 3.54 12.76
CA GLY A 84 -20.46 4.64 13.24
C GLY A 84 -20.42 4.79 14.76
N GLU A 85 -20.98 3.83 15.51
CA GLU A 85 -20.98 3.87 16.97
C GLU A 85 -19.65 3.34 17.54
N PRO A 86 -19.12 3.92 18.62
CA PRO A 86 -17.90 3.46 19.27
C PRO A 86 -17.96 2.00 19.72
N ILE A 87 -16.94 1.22 19.35
CA ILE A 87 -16.73 -0.12 19.89
C ILE A 87 -16.02 -0.01 21.24
N LEU A 88 -16.65 -0.56 22.28
CA LEU A 88 -16.16 -0.49 23.65
C LEU A 88 -15.37 -1.75 24.04
N ASP A 89 -14.39 -1.57 24.93
CA ASP A 89 -13.62 -2.64 25.54
C ASP A 89 -14.36 -3.28 26.74
N LEU A 90 -13.69 -4.18 27.46
CA LEU A 90 -14.24 -4.86 28.65
C LEU A 90 -14.54 -3.91 29.84
N ASN A 91 -14.04 -2.68 29.80
CA ASN A 91 -14.25 -1.65 30.81
C ASN A 91 -15.27 -0.59 30.37
N ASN A 92 -15.97 -0.80 29.25
CA ASN A 92 -16.87 0.16 28.63
C ASN A 92 -16.18 1.43 28.09
N GLU A 93 -14.87 1.37 27.82
CA GLU A 93 -14.12 2.47 27.23
C GLU A 93 -13.95 2.27 25.72
N PRO A 94 -14.00 3.33 24.89
CA PRO A 94 -13.77 3.21 23.45
C PRO A 94 -12.38 2.63 23.13
N ILE A 95 -12.34 1.66 22.22
CA ILE A 95 -11.08 1.05 21.78
C ILE A 95 -10.33 2.06 20.88
N GLU A 96 -9.13 2.45 21.27
CA GLU A 96 -8.26 3.31 20.46
C GLU A 96 -7.92 2.66 19.10
N ASP A 97 -7.87 3.43 18.02
CA ASP A 97 -7.55 2.94 16.67
C ASP A 97 -6.55 3.81 15.89
N SER A 98 -5.79 4.63 16.60
CA SER A 98 -4.92 5.65 16.01
C SER A 98 -3.88 5.12 15.02
N VAL A 99 -3.28 3.95 15.28
CA VAL A 99 -2.31 3.36 14.35
C VAL A 99 -2.96 2.85 13.06
N ALA A 100 -4.12 2.19 13.15
CA ALA A 100 -4.82 1.70 11.97
C ALA A 100 -5.36 2.88 11.14
N THR A 101 -5.88 3.90 11.81
CA THR A 101 -6.32 5.15 11.17
C THR A 101 -5.16 5.88 10.50
N LEU A 102 -3.97 5.94 11.14
CA LEU A 102 -2.76 6.51 10.55
C LEU A 102 -2.36 5.76 9.27
N ILE A 103 -2.31 4.42 9.32
CA ILE A 103 -1.98 3.57 8.16
C ILE A 103 -2.99 3.76 7.02
N TYR A 104 -4.28 3.81 7.34
CA TYR A 104 -5.33 4.06 6.35
C TYR A 104 -5.14 5.42 5.66
N ASN A 105 -4.86 6.48 6.42
CA ASN A 105 -4.65 7.82 5.85
C ASN A 105 -3.40 7.90 4.96
N ILE A 106 -2.30 7.24 5.35
CA ILE A 106 -1.10 7.13 4.52
C ILE A 106 -1.44 6.38 3.22
N THR A 107 -2.14 5.24 3.33
CA THR A 107 -2.56 4.43 2.18
C THR A 107 -3.40 5.27 1.22
N LYS A 108 -4.43 5.95 1.75
CA LYS A 108 -5.34 6.79 1.00
C LYS A 108 -4.63 7.93 0.27
N TYR A 109 -3.62 8.53 0.89
CA TYR A 109 -2.89 9.66 0.30
C TYR A 109 -1.89 9.22 -0.78
N PHE A 110 -1.07 8.21 -0.49
CA PHE A 110 0.05 7.83 -1.38
C PHE A 110 -0.31 6.78 -2.43
N ILE A 111 -1.28 5.90 -2.14
CA ILE A 111 -1.74 4.86 -3.06
C ILE A 111 -3.10 5.26 -3.63
N GLY A 112 -4.00 5.75 -2.79
CA GLY A 112 -5.40 6.01 -3.14
C GLY A 112 -6.33 5.15 -2.29
N ASP A 113 -7.64 5.27 -2.51
CA ASP A 113 -8.61 4.56 -1.67
C ASP A 113 -8.47 3.03 -1.83
N PRO A 114 -8.12 2.29 -0.76
CA PRO A 114 -7.87 0.85 -0.83
C PRO A 114 -9.14 0.06 -1.21
N THR A 115 -10.33 0.62 -0.97
CA THR A 115 -11.62 -0.01 -1.32
C THR A 115 -11.85 -0.09 -2.84
N TYR A 116 -11.21 0.80 -3.62
CA TYR A 116 -11.34 0.89 -5.09
C TYR A 116 -10.15 0.25 -5.84
N SER A 117 -9.23 -0.42 -5.15
CA SER A 117 -8.03 -1.03 -5.75
C SER A 117 -8.34 -2.07 -6.84
N LYS A 118 -9.48 -2.78 -6.75
CA LYS A 118 -9.95 -3.71 -7.78
C LYS A 118 -10.32 -3.00 -9.09
N ASP A 119 -10.91 -1.81 -9.00
CA ASP A 119 -11.31 -1.02 -10.16
C ASP A 119 -10.10 -0.38 -10.83
N ARG A 120 -9.07 0.05 -10.07
CA ARG A 120 -7.83 0.58 -10.65
C ARG A 120 -7.07 -0.48 -11.45
N ALA A 121 -6.95 -1.70 -10.95
CA ALA A 121 -6.34 -2.79 -11.70
C ALA A 121 -7.16 -3.14 -12.95
N ALA A 122 -8.50 -3.14 -12.85
CA ALA A 122 -9.39 -3.34 -13.99
C ALA A 122 -9.29 -2.20 -15.02
N ASP A 123 -9.10 -0.95 -14.60
CA ASP A 123 -8.91 0.22 -15.46
C ASP A 123 -7.53 0.27 -16.11
N GLN A 124 -6.48 -0.12 -15.39
CA GLN A 124 -5.16 -0.31 -15.99
C GLN A 124 -5.20 -1.46 -17.00
N LEU A 125 -5.84 -2.58 -16.67
CA LEU A 125 -6.03 -3.71 -17.58
C LEU A 125 -6.97 -3.36 -18.75
N SER A 126 -7.98 -2.50 -18.57
CA SER A 126 -8.86 -2.03 -19.65
C SER A 126 -8.14 -1.07 -20.58
N ASN A 127 -7.21 -0.27 -20.06
CA ASN A 127 -6.29 0.54 -20.87
C ASN A 127 -5.23 -0.32 -21.58
N LEU A 128 -4.85 -1.48 -21.03
CA LEU A 128 -4.00 -2.48 -21.68
C LEU A 128 -4.76 -3.40 -22.66
N ARG A 129 -6.09 -3.49 -22.57
CA ARG A 129 -6.96 -4.10 -23.59
C ARG A 129 -6.99 -3.20 -24.82
N TYR A 130 -5.91 -3.25 -25.60
CA TYR A 130 -5.73 -2.78 -26.97
C TYR A 130 -6.86 -1.89 -27.53
N LYS A 131 -6.64 -0.58 -27.51
CA LYS A 131 -7.46 0.40 -28.23
C LYS A 131 -7.17 0.38 -29.75
N LYS A 132 -7.59 -0.71 -30.42
CA LYS A 132 -7.97 -0.86 -31.85
C LYS A 132 -7.52 -2.21 -32.42
N LEU A 133 -8.40 -2.83 -33.21
CA LEU A 133 -8.12 -4.01 -34.04
C LEU A 133 -6.86 -3.86 -34.93
N GLN A 134 -6.47 -2.64 -35.27
CA GLN A 134 -5.27 -2.35 -36.07
C GLN A 134 -3.96 -2.67 -35.33
N ASP A 135 -3.91 -2.50 -34.01
CA ASP A 135 -2.72 -2.81 -33.21
C ASP A 135 -2.50 -4.33 -33.10
N PHE A 136 -3.60 -5.09 -33.03
CA PHE A 136 -3.56 -6.55 -33.07
C PHE A 136 -3.08 -7.07 -34.44
N ARG A 137 -3.48 -6.38 -35.51
CA ARG A 137 -3.02 -6.67 -36.87
C ARG A 137 -1.54 -6.33 -37.05
N TRP A 138 -1.09 -5.18 -36.55
CA TRP A 138 0.33 -4.78 -36.55
C TRP A 138 1.18 -5.77 -35.74
N TYR A 139 0.74 -6.16 -34.55
CA TYR A 139 1.46 -7.15 -33.74
C TYR A 139 1.55 -8.52 -34.42
N LYS A 140 0.47 -8.98 -35.06
CA LYS A 140 0.47 -10.23 -35.82
C LYS A 140 1.42 -10.18 -37.02
N GLU A 141 1.34 -9.12 -37.82
CA GLU A 141 2.20 -8.93 -39.00
C GLU A 141 3.68 -8.76 -38.62
N TRP A 142 3.97 -8.03 -37.53
CA TRP A 142 5.33 -7.90 -37.00
C TRP A 142 5.86 -9.24 -36.49
N LYS A 143 5.06 -9.98 -35.74
CA LYS A 143 5.44 -11.29 -35.20
C LYS A 143 5.70 -12.31 -36.32
N GLU A 144 4.90 -12.32 -37.38
CA GLU A 144 5.12 -13.19 -38.55
C GLU A 144 6.42 -12.81 -39.28
N LYS A 145 6.65 -11.52 -39.53
CA LYS A 145 7.91 -11.03 -40.16
C LYS A 145 9.15 -11.31 -39.32
N PHE A 146 9.06 -11.12 -38.00
CA PHE A 146 10.14 -11.38 -37.05
C PHE A 146 10.50 -12.86 -37.05
N ILE A 147 9.51 -13.76 -36.98
CA ILE A 147 9.75 -15.22 -37.00
C ILE A 147 10.34 -15.68 -38.35
N THR A 148 9.94 -15.07 -39.48
CA THR A 148 10.53 -15.39 -40.79
C THR A 148 11.96 -14.87 -40.98
N GLY A 149 12.38 -13.88 -40.19
CA GLY A 149 13.75 -13.35 -40.21
C GLY A 149 14.73 -14.07 -39.28
N LEU A 150 14.26 -15.04 -38.48
CA LEU A 150 15.11 -15.81 -37.57
C LEU A 150 15.79 -17.00 -38.29
N PRO A 151 17.03 -17.37 -37.89
CA PRO A 151 17.64 -18.61 -38.34
C PRO A 151 16.73 -19.81 -38.06
N THR A 152 16.64 -20.75 -39.01
CA THR A 152 15.61 -21.80 -39.07
C THR A 152 15.45 -22.59 -37.77
N LEU A 153 16.57 -22.96 -37.13
CA LEU A 153 16.58 -23.72 -35.87
C LEU A 153 15.96 -22.94 -34.70
N PHE A 154 16.09 -21.61 -34.70
CA PHE A 154 15.49 -20.74 -33.68
C PHE A 154 13.99 -20.56 -33.93
N ALA A 155 13.60 -20.35 -35.19
CA ALA A 155 12.21 -20.24 -35.58
C ALA A 155 11.41 -21.52 -35.26
N GLU A 156 11.98 -22.70 -35.52
CA GLU A 156 11.37 -23.99 -35.20
C GLU A 156 11.18 -24.21 -33.69
N LYS A 157 12.17 -23.84 -32.89
CA LYS A 157 12.10 -23.96 -31.42
C LYS A 157 11.01 -23.06 -30.83
N ILE A 158 10.87 -21.85 -31.35
CA ILE A 158 9.80 -20.92 -30.95
C ILE A 158 8.43 -21.45 -31.40
N LYS A 159 8.30 -21.91 -32.65
CA LYS A 159 7.04 -22.49 -33.16
C LYS A 159 6.59 -23.71 -32.34
N LYS A 160 7.51 -24.55 -31.90
CA LYS A 160 7.20 -25.73 -31.05
C LYS A 160 6.76 -25.37 -29.63
N LYS A 161 7.23 -24.23 -29.09
CA LYS A 161 6.91 -23.79 -27.72
C LYS A 161 5.53 -23.13 -27.61
N TYR A 162 5.02 -22.56 -28.69
CA TYR A 162 3.77 -21.78 -28.72
C TYR A 162 2.68 -22.41 -29.60
N ARG A 163 2.82 -23.69 -29.94
CA ARG A 163 1.81 -24.50 -30.64
C ARG A 163 1.17 -25.46 -29.65
#